data_AF-A0A7C4V9A5-F1
#
_entry.id   AF-A0A7C4V9A5-F1
#
_cell.length_a   1.000
_cell.length_b   1.000
_cell.length_c   1.000
_cell.angle_alpha   90.00
_cell.angle_beta   90.00
_cell.angle_gamma   90.00
#
_symmetry.space_group_name_H-M   'P 1'
#
loop_
_entity.id
_entity.type
_entity.pdbx_description
1 polymer ?
#
loop_
_entity_poly.entity_id
_entity_poly.type
_entity_poly.pdbx_seq_one_letter_code
_entity_poly.pdbx_strand_id
1 'polypeptide(L)'
;MAEHPRRRRRSRGDAVGGADDRCDASDRAAQRASRRAFRDRVRRCRGVRRATRVWRARRAGRRARGPERVREGAHTVLAAAARFYTPLIVLFAFLLLATRPAGAGVGFVAGLAFLLALIAHALVFGATAARAAAPPMAMRLLSALGFAAAALGAVVPDLLFSRELVETGLFVLTAAGGAFIGAVLFGRAPTMRDQAP
;
A
#
# COMPACT_ATOMS: atom_id res chain seq x y z
N MET A 1 3.89 110.74 7.81
CA MET A 1 3.29 110.86 6.46
C MET A 1 4.16 110.04 5.52
N ALA A 2 3.72 109.00 4.82
CA ALA A 2 2.40 108.42 4.61
C ALA A 2 2.57 106.92 4.32
N GLU A 3 1.61 106.11 4.78
CA GLU A 3 1.38 104.75 4.33
C GLU A 3 1.04 104.72 2.84
N HIS A 4 1.54 103.71 2.11
CA HIS A 4 0.76 103.17 0.99
C HIS A 4 1.00 101.65 0.82
N PRO A 5 -0.06 100.83 0.84
CA PRO A 5 0.00 99.37 0.74
C PRO A 5 -0.31 98.83 -0.67
N ARG A 6 -0.15 97.50 -0.82
CA ARG A 6 -0.68 96.57 -1.83
C ARG A 6 0.15 96.30 -3.10
N ARG A 7 0.55 95.03 -3.28
CA ARG A 7 -0.27 94.03 -4.00
C ARG A 7 0.35 92.64 -3.93
N ARG A 8 -0.40 91.71 -3.32
CA ARG A 8 -0.22 90.25 -3.43
C ARG A 8 -0.44 89.82 -4.89
N ARG A 9 0.51 89.08 -5.48
CA ARG A 9 0.23 88.14 -6.58
C ARG A 9 0.32 86.72 -6.02
N ARG A 10 -0.84 86.07 -5.91
CA ARG A 10 -0.99 84.61 -5.78
C ARG A 10 -0.91 84.01 -7.18
N SER A 11 0.12 83.20 -7.45
CA SER A 11 0.13 82.11 -8.43
C SER A 11 0.10 80.84 -7.58
N ARG A 12 -0.96 80.01 -7.51
CA ARG A 12 -1.70 79.28 -8.56
C ARG A 12 -0.77 78.36 -9.36
N GLY A 13 -0.48 77.19 -8.79
CA GLY A 13 0.33 76.15 -9.42
C GLY A 13 0.47 74.82 -8.65
N ASP A 14 -0.44 74.47 -7.73
CA ASP A 14 -0.39 73.18 -7.00
C ASP A 14 -1.57 72.30 -7.41
N ALA A 15 -1.42 71.44 -8.44
CA ALA A 15 -2.42 70.40 -8.75
C ALA A 15 -1.92 69.26 -9.67
N VAL A 16 -0.64 68.87 -9.67
CA VAL A 16 -0.15 67.74 -10.52
C VAL A 16 0.76 66.76 -9.77
N GLY A 17 0.64 66.65 -8.44
CA GLY A 17 1.53 65.79 -7.61
C GLY A 17 0.88 64.60 -6.91
N GLY A 18 -0.37 64.23 -7.22
CA GLY A 18 -1.15 63.30 -6.38
C GLY A 18 -1.42 61.89 -6.92
N ALA A 19 -1.04 61.60 -8.18
CA ALA A 19 -1.38 60.34 -8.84
C ALA A 19 -0.22 59.31 -8.80
N ASP A 20 1.03 59.74 -9.01
CA ASP A 20 2.18 58.84 -9.06
C ASP A 20 2.51 58.21 -7.70
N ASP A 21 2.33 58.95 -6.59
CA ASP A 21 2.59 58.43 -5.24
C ASP A 21 1.65 57.29 -4.82
N ARG A 22 0.45 57.20 -5.42
CA ARG A 22 -0.51 56.11 -5.12
C ARG A 22 -0.16 54.79 -5.82
N CYS A 23 0.38 54.84 -7.03
CA CYS A 23 0.87 53.65 -7.73
C CYS A 23 2.07 53.05 -6.99
N ASP A 24 2.98 53.91 -6.52
CA ASP A 24 4.18 53.51 -5.80
C ASP A 24 3.88 52.90 -4.41
N ALA A 25 2.84 53.39 -3.73
CA ALA A 25 2.38 52.81 -2.46
C ALA A 25 1.72 51.42 -2.63
N SER A 26 0.97 51.22 -3.72
CA SER A 26 0.31 49.95 -4.04
C SER A 26 1.32 48.84 -4.32
N ASP A 27 2.36 49.13 -5.11
CA ASP A 27 3.41 48.16 -5.44
C ASP A 27 4.26 47.78 -4.23
N ARG A 28 4.53 48.74 -3.32
CA ARG A 28 5.23 48.47 -2.06
C ARG A 28 4.39 47.59 -1.12
N ALA A 29 3.06 47.71 -1.14
CA ALA A 29 2.17 46.83 -0.37
C ALA A 29 2.14 45.39 -0.93
N ALA A 30 2.10 45.25 -2.27
CA ALA A 30 2.17 43.95 -2.94
C ALA A 30 3.52 43.23 -2.72
N GLN A 31 4.64 43.96 -2.75
CA GLN A 31 5.96 43.41 -2.40
C GLN A 31 6.08 42.99 -0.92
N ARG A 32 5.42 43.71 0.00
CA ARG A 32 5.41 43.33 1.43
C ARG A 32 4.56 42.09 1.67
N ALA A 33 3.43 41.93 0.98
CA ALA A 33 2.57 40.75 1.07
C ALA A 33 3.27 39.48 0.55
N SER A 34 3.93 39.55 -0.61
CA SER A 34 4.68 38.43 -1.19
C SER A 34 5.86 37.99 -0.32
N ARG A 35 6.58 38.94 0.30
CA ARG A 35 7.66 38.64 1.26
C ARG A 35 7.15 37.94 2.53
N ARG A 36 5.95 38.29 3.03
CA ARG A 36 5.34 37.61 4.19
C ARG A 36 4.90 36.18 3.82
N ALA A 37 4.24 36.00 2.68
CA ALA A 37 3.82 34.69 2.19
C ALA A 37 5.01 33.73 1.96
N PHE A 38 6.13 34.23 1.44
CA PHE A 38 7.36 33.45 1.31
C PHE A 38 7.93 33.03 2.68
N ARG A 39 7.97 33.95 3.65
CA ARG A 39 8.43 33.66 5.03
C ARG A 39 7.59 32.57 5.71
N ASP A 40 6.27 32.59 5.53
CA ASP A 40 5.38 31.58 6.11
C ASP A 40 5.56 30.21 5.45
N ARG A 41 5.78 30.17 4.14
CA ARG A 41 6.08 28.94 3.41
C ARG A 41 7.39 28.29 3.91
N VAL A 42 8.43 29.09 4.15
CA VAL A 42 9.70 28.60 4.72
C VAL A 42 9.54 28.10 6.16
N ARG A 43 8.72 28.77 7.00
CA ARG A 43 8.42 28.32 8.36
C ARG A 43 7.68 26.97 8.37
N ARG A 44 6.69 26.78 7.48
CA ARG A 44 5.98 25.49 7.31
C ARG A 44 6.94 24.36 6.91
N CYS A 45 7.84 24.61 5.96
CA CYS A 45 8.84 23.61 5.55
C CYS A 45 9.81 23.23 6.68
N ARG A 46 10.19 24.16 7.56
CA ARG A 46 11.05 23.86 8.72
C ARG A 46 10.33 23.02 9.79
N GLY A 47 9.03 23.24 10.01
CA GLY A 47 8.22 22.44 10.94
C GLY A 47 8.13 20.97 10.53
N VAL A 48 7.87 20.69 9.25
CA VAL A 48 7.79 19.32 8.69
C VAL A 48 9.13 18.57 8.81
N ARG A 49 10.26 19.26 8.62
CA ARG A 49 11.60 18.66 8.78
C ARG A 49 11.93 18.31 10.24
N ARG A 50 11.38 19.04 11.22
CA ARG A 50 11.56 18.70 12.65
C ARG A 50 10.71 17.50 13.06
N ALA A 51 9.46 17.42 12.61
CA ALA A 51 8.58 16.28 12.87
C ALA A 51 9.17 14.95 12.34
N THR A 52 9.78 14.98 11.15
CA THR A 52 10.40 13.79 10.55
C THR A 52 11.67 13.34 11.29
N ARG A 53 12.46 14.26 11.88
CA ARG A 53 13.62 13.88 12.71
C ARG A 53 13.21 13.20 14.02
N VAL A 54 12.18 13.71 14.69
CA VAL A 54 11.66 13.10 15.94
C VAL A 54 11.09 11.70 15.67
N TRP A 55 10.39 11.51 14.55
CA TRP A 55 9.91 10.19 14.12
C TRP A 55 11.06 9.21 13.83
N ARG A 56 12.14 9.66 13.17
CA ARG A 56 13.33 8.82 12.95
C ARG A 56 14.03 8.46 14.26
N ALA A 57 14.17 9.39 15.19
CA ALA A 57 14.78 9.14 16.50
C ALA A 57 13.97 8.13 17.35
N ARG A 58 12.63 8.23 17.33
CA ARG A 58 11.76 7.24 18.00
C ARG A 58 11.82 5.85 17.38
N ARG A 59 11.98 5.74 16.04
CA ARG A 59 12.21 4.44 15.37
C ARG A 59 13.57 3.84 15.73
N ALA A 60 14.61 4.66 15.93
CA ALA A 60 15.93 4.19 16.34
C ALA A 60 15.91 3.61 17.77
N GLY A 61 15.18 4.23 18.71
CA GLY A 61 15.06 3.73 20.08
C GLY A 61 14.34 2.38 20.21
N ARG A 62 13.39 2.05 19.32
CA ARG A 62 12.73 0.72 19.30
C ARG A 62 13.64 -0.41 18.81
N ARG A 63 14.73 -0.12 18.10
CA ARG A 63 15.73 -1.12 17.68
C ARG A 63 16.70 -1.52 18.80
N ALA A 64 16.73 -0.77 19.91
CA ALA A 64 17.63 -1.04 21.05
C ALA A 64 17.01 -1.99 22.09
N ARG A 65 15.73 -2.38 21.94
CA ARG A 65 15.24 -3.61 22.60
C ARG A 65 15.72 -4.77 21.75
N GLY A 66 16.81 -5.39 22.20
CA GLY A 66 17.50 -6.46 21.50
C GLY A 66 16.59 -7.62 21.11
N PRO A 67 16.99 -8.40 20.09
CA PRO A 67 16.30 -9.63 19.74
C PRO A 67 16.33 -10.55 20.97
N GLU A 68 15.15 -10.90 21.48
CA GLU A 68 15.01 -12.14 22.22
C GLU A 68 15.74 -13.22 21.39
N ARG A 69 16.75 -13.85 21.99
CA ARG A 69 17.40 -15.02 21.38
C ARG A 69 16.35 -16.09 21.23
N VAL A 70 15.72 -16.16 20.06
CA VAL A 70 14.85 -17.26 19.75
C VAL A 70 15.73 -18.50 19.76
N ARG A 71 15.42 -19.47 20.63
CA ARG A 71 16.16 -20.72 20.74
C ARG A 71 16.30 -21.34 19.33
N GLU A 72 17.50 -21.33 18.77
CA GLU A 72 17.80 -21.79 17.39
C GLU A 72 17.31 -23.24 17.16
N GLY A 73 17.26 -24.06 18.21
CA GLY A 73 16.67 -25.41 18.16
C GLY A 73 15.15 -25.44 17.94
N ALA A 74 14.38 -24.49 18.48
CA ALA A 74 12.92 -24.49 18.35
C ALA A 74 12.47 -24.15 16.92
N HIS A 75 13.22 -23.28 16.23
CA HIS A 75 12.95 -22.94 14.84
C HIS A 75 13.23 -24.10 13.88
N THR A 76 14.27 -24.90 14.15
CA THR A 76 14.65 -26.02 13.30
C THR A 76 13.59 -27.12 13.29
N VAL A 77 13.03 -27.45 14.46
CA VAL A 77 11.94 -28.43 14.58
C VAL A 77 10.68 -27.95 13.86
N LEU A 78 10.32 -26.67 14.01
CA LEU A 78 9.14 -26.10 13.34
C LEU A 78 9.31 -26.07 11.81
N ALA A 79 10.50 -25.73 11.32
CA ALA A 79 10.79 -25.75 9.89
C ALA A 79 10.76 -27.16 9.31
N ALA A 80 11.31 -28.15 10.02
CA ALA A 80 11.27 -29.56 9.63
C ALA A 80 9.82 -30.09 9.59
N ALA A 81 9.04 -29.84 10.65
CA ALA A 81 7.64 -30.23 10.74
C ALA A 81 6.83 -29.60 9.60
N ALA A 82 6.97 -28.29 9.37
CA ALA A 82 6.25 -27.60 8.30
C ALA A 82 6.57 -28.16 6.91
N ARG A 83 7.84 -28.55 6.66
CA ARG A 83 8.25 -29.15 5.39
C ARG A 83 7.58 -30.50 5.13
N PHE A 84 7.23 -31.24 6.18
CA PHE A 84 6.42 -32.45 6.11
C PHE A 84 4.92 -32.17 6.00
N TYR A 85 4.40 -31.18 6.73
CA TYR A 85 2.97 -30.85 6.71
C TYR A 85 2.53 -30.17 5.41
N THR A 86 3.35 -29.33 4.77
CA THR A 86 2.99 -28.68 3.51
C THR A 86 2.53 -29.68 2.42
N PRO A 87 3.33 -30.70 2.04
CA PRO A 87 2.90 -31.67 1.03
C PRO A 87 1.70 -32.50 1.48
N LEU A 88 1.58 -32.80 2.78
CA LEU A 88 0.45 -33.55 3.33
C LEU A 88 -0.88 -32.77 3.21
N ILE A 89 -0.87 -31.47 3.51
CA ILE A 89 -2.06 -30.61 3.39
C ILE A 89 -2.42 -30.41 1.91
N VAL A 90 -1.43 -30.26 1.03
CA VAL A 90 -1.67 -30.17 -0.41
C VAL A 90 -2.30 -31.46 -0.93
N LEU A 91 -1.77 -32.63 -0.56
CA LEU A 91 -2.34 -33.92 -0.92
C LEU A 91 -3.77 -34.06 -0.38
N PHE A 92 -4.02 -33.64 0.85
CA PHE A 92 -5.36 -33.62 1.43
C PHE A 92 -6.34 -32.73 0.65
N ALA A 93 -5.92 -31.55 0.21
CA ALA A 93 -6.76 -30.67 -0.61
C ALA A 93 -7.11 -31.31 -1.97
N PHE A 94 -6.13 -31.92 -2.64
CA PHE A 94 -6.37 -32.66 -3.89
C PHE A 94 -7.24 -33.90 -3.66
N LEU A 95 -7.04 -34.62 -2.55
CA LEU A 95 -7.82 -35.79 -2.21
C LEU A 95 -9.28 -35.42 -1.95
N LEU A 96 -9.54 -34.31 -1.24
CA LEU A 96 -10.90 -33.80 -1.06
C LEU A 96 -11.58 -33.49 -2.39
N LEU A 97 -10.85 -32.89 -3.33
CA LEU A 97 -11.39 -32.56 -4.64
C LEU A 97 -11.67 -33.80 -5.50
N ALA A 98 -10.84 -34.85 -5.39
CA ALA A 98 -10.96 -36.06 -6.21
C ALA A 98 -11.93 -37.12 -5.65
N THR A 99 -12.10 -37.18 -4.32
CA THR A 99 -12.89 -38.24 -3.67
C THR A 99 -14.31 -37.83 -3.32
N ARG A 100 -14.58 -36.52 -3.28
CA ARG A 100 -15.92 -36.03 -2.95
C ARG A 100 -16.75 -35.82 -4.22
N PRO A 101 -18.04 -36.19 -4.21
CA PRO A 101 -18.93 -35.90 -5.31
C PRO A 101 -19.13 -34.37 -5.45
N ALA A 102 -19.14 -33.88 -6.69
CA ALA A 102 -19.39 -32.47 -6.97
C ALA A 102 -20.81 -32.02 -6.59
N GLY A 103 -20.93 -30.79 -6.08
CA GLY A 103 -22.20 -30.19 -5.66
C GLY A 103 -22.36 -29.99 -4.15
N ALA A 104 -21.35 -30.36 -3.36
CA ALA A 104 -21.33 -30.15 -1.90
C ALA A 104 -20.50 -28.92 -1.46
N GLY A 105 -19.97 -28.12 -2.39
CA GLY A 105 -19.09 -26.98 -2.10
C GLY A 105 -17.65 -27.39 -1.73
N VAL A 106 -17.26 -28.60 -2.12
CA VAL A 106 -15.98 -29.22 -1.76
C VAL A 106 -14.79 -28.53 -2.42
N GLY A 107 -14.98 -27.93 -3.59
CA GLY A 107 -13.98 -27.16 -4.30
C GLY A 107 -13.54 -25.90 -3.54
N PHE A 108 -14.49 -25.21 -2.90
CA PHE A 108 -14.18 -24.05 -2.04
C PHE A 108 -13.34 -24.45 -0.83
N VAL A 109 -13.74 -25.52 -0.14
CA VAL A 109 -13.04 -26.00 1.06
C VAL A 109 -11.66 -26.55 0.72
N ALA A 110 -11.55 -27.32 -0.36
CA ALA A 110 -10.27 -27.81 -0.88
C ALA A 110 -9.33 -26.64 -1.24
N GLY A 111 -9.87 -25.59 -1.86
CA GLY A 111 -9.08 -24.41 -2.23
C GLY A 111 -8.60 -23.61 -1.02
N LEU A 112 -9.42 -23.49 0.02
CA LEU A 112 -9.02 -22.92 1.32
C LEU A 112 -7.94 -23.76 2.01
N ALA A 113 -8.06 -25.09 2.00
CA ALA A 113 -7.04 -25.98 2.56
C ALA A 113 -5.69 -25.82 1.83
N PHE A 114 -5.73 -25.73 0.50
CA PHE A 114 -4.54 -25.46 -0.30
C PHE A 114 -3.93 -24.08 0.00
N LEU A 115 -4.77 -23.05 0.11
CA LEU A 115 -4.34 -21.70 0.49
C LEU A 115 -3.68 -21.69 1.88
N LEU A 116 -4.26 -22.41 2.85
CA LEU A 116 -3.71 -22.53 4.19
C LEU A 116 -2.31 -23.17 4.16
N ALA A 117 -2.10 -24.20 3.34
CA ALA A 117 -0.78 -24.80 3.14
C ALA A 117 0.23 -23.78 2.61
N LEU A 118 -0.18 -22.95 1.65
CA LEU A 118 0.66 -21.92 1.05
C LEU A 118 1.04 -20.81 2.05
N ILE A 119 0.07 -20.37 2.86
CA ILE A 119 0.29 -19.37 3.92
C ILE A 119 1.20 -19.94 5.01
N ALA A 120 0.96 -21.18 5.44
CA ALA A 120 1.81 -21.85 6.42
C ALA A 120 3.24 -21.97 5.91
N HIS A 121 3.42 -22.35 4.65
CA HIS A 121 4.73 -22.39 4.00
C HIS A 121 5.40 -21.01 3.97
N ALA A 122 4.67 -19.96 3.60
CA ALA A 122 5.16 -18.58 3.58
C ALA A 122 5.55 -18.06 4.98
N LEU A 123 4.81 -18.42 6.02
CA LEU A 123 5.11 -18.00 7.40
C LEU A 123 6.38 -18.67 7.96
N VAL A 124 6.66 -19.90 7.53
CA VAL A 124 7.81 -20.67 7.99
C VAL A 124 9.08 -20.29 7.21
N PHE A 125 9.02 -20.26 5.88
CA PHE A 125 10.19 -20.03 5.02
C PHE A 125 10.39 -18.56 4.63
N GLY A 126 9.41 -17.69 4.88
CA GLY A 126 9.48 -16.26 4.56
C GLY A 126 8.87 -15.88 3.21
N ALA A 127 8.84 -14.57 2.96
CA ALA A 127 8.16 -13.98 1.81
C ALA A 127 8.89 -14.24 0.48
N THR A 128 10.22 -14.41 0.51
CA THR A 128 11.03 -14.70 -0.68
C THR A 128 10.73 -16.08 -1.27
N ALA A 129 10.70 -17.12 -0.43
CA ALA A 129 10.33 -18.47 -0.84
C ALA A 129 8.88 -18.55 -1.37
N ALA A 130 7.95 -17.82 -0.73
CA ALA A 130 6.56 -17.76 -1.16
C ALA A 130 6.39 -17.14 -2.56
N ARG A 131 7.20 -16.11 -2.90
CA ARG A 131 7.18 -15.50 -4.25
C ARG A 131 7.75 -16.41 -5.33
N ALA A 132 8.72 -17.25 -4.99
CA ALA A 132 9.24 -18.27 -5.91
C ALA A 132 8.19 -19.35 -6.20
N ALA A 133 7.44 -19.76 -5.18
CA ALA A 133 6.38 -20.76 -5.32
C ALA A 133 5.14 -20.23 -6.07
N ALA A 134 4.83 -18.93 -5.94
CA ALA A 134 3.63 -18.32 -6.52
C ALA A 134 3.96 -17.01 -7.26
N PRO A 135 4.43 -17.08 -8.52
CA PRO A 135 4.66 -15.88 -9.31
C PRO A 135 3.33 -15.12 -9.49
N PRO A 136 3.29 -13.81 -9.20
CA PRO A 136 2.05 -13.04 -9.13
C PRO A 136 1.31 -12.96 -10.47
N MET A 137 2.02 -13.05 -11.60
CA MET A 137 1.38 -13.13 -12.92
C MET A 137 0.65 -14.45 -13.13
N ALA A 138 1.27 -15.59 -12.78
CA ALA A 138 0.66 -16.90 -12.95
C ALA A 138 -0.61 -17.02 -12.09
N MET A 139 -0.57 -16.54 -10.84
CA MET A 139 -1.72 -16.60 -9.94
C MET A 139 -2.89 -15.72 -10.42
N ARG A 140 -2.62 -14.57 -11.06
CA ARG A 140 -3.67 -13.76 -11.68
C ARG A 140 -4.33 -14.49 -12.85
N LEU A 141 -3.53 -15.10 -13.73
CA LEU A 141 -4.05 -15.87 -14.86
C LEU A 141 -4.87 -17.07 -14.38
N LEU A 142 -4.37 -17.83 -13.40
CA LEU A 142 -5.11 -18.93 -12.79
C LEU A 142 -6.42 -18.45 -12.14
N SER A 143 -6.41 -17.31 -11.43
CA SER A 143 -7.63 -16.78 -10.83
C SER A 143 -8.68 -16.39 -11.88
N ALA A 144 -8.25 -15.82 -13.01
CA ALA A 144 -9.14 -15.48 -14.11
C ALA A 144 -9.71 -16.73 -14.79
N LEU A 145 -8.87 -17.75 -15.00
CA LEU A 145 -9.28 -19.05 -15.56
C LEU A 145 -10.23 -19.79 -14.62
N GLY A 146 -9.95 -19.82 -13.32
CA GLY A 146 -10.81 -20.44 -12.31
C GLY A 146 -12.17 -19.75 -12.22
N PHE A 147 -12.20 -18.41 -12.26
CA PHE A 147 -13.45 -17.66 -12.33
C PHE A 147 -14.21 -17.96 -13.63
N ALA A 148 -13.55 -17.97 -14.78
CA ALA A 148 -14.18 -18.27 -16.06
C ALA A 148 -14.77 -19.69 -16.08
N ALA A 149 -14.04 -20.69 -15.56
CA ALA A 149 -14.52 -22.07 -15.46
C ALA A 149 -15.74 -22.18 -14.52
N ALA A 150 -15.67 -21.53 -13.34
CA ALA A 150 -16.78 -21.51 -12.39
C ALA A 150 -18.03 -20.80 -12.96
N ALA A 151 -17.83 -19.66 -13.63
CA ALA A 151 -18.91 -18.92 -14.26
C ALA A 151 -19.53 -19.70 -15.43
N LEU A 152 -18.72 -20.30 -16.29
CA LEU A 152 -19.21 -21.08 -17.43
C LEU A 152 -20.03 -22.29 -16.97
N GLY A 153 -19.54 -23.02 -15.96
CA GLY A 153 -20.26 -24.16 -15.40
C GLY A 153 -21.56 -23.77 -14.69
N ALA A 154 -21.62 -22.57 -14.09
CA ALA A 154 -22.84 -22.06 -13.45
C ALA A 154 -23.87 -21.52 -14.46
N VAL A 155 -23.42 -20.90 -15.55
CA VAL A 155 -24.28 -20.27 -16.56
C VAL A 155 -24.87 -21.28 -17.54
N VAL A 156 -24.14 -22.36 -17.85
CA VAL A 156 -24.58 -23.38 -18.82
C VAL A 156 -24.76 -24.73 -18.10
N PRO A 157 -25.88 -24.94 -17.38
CA PRO A 157 -26.08 -26.13 -16.55
C PRO A 157 -26.19 -27.44 -17.36
N ASP A 158 -26.52 -27.36 -18.65
CA ASP A 158 -26.66 -28.52 -19.57
C ASP A 158 -25.34 -29.17 -19.99
N LEU A 159 -24.19 -28.61 -19.56
CA LEU A 159 -22.90 -29.25 -19.78
C LEU A 159 -22.81 -30.56 -18.98
N LEU A 160 -22.36 -31.63 -19.63
CA LEU A 160 -22.16 -32.97 -19.04
C LEU A 160 -21.25 -32.98 -17.77
N PHE A 161 -20.50 -31.90 -17.53
CA PHE A 161 -19.61 -31.73 -16.37
C PHE A 161 -19.80 -30.38 -15.65
N SER A 162 -20.98 -29.76 -15.75
CA SER A 162 -21.24 -28.42 -15.16
C SER A 162 -20.87 -28.35 -13.68
N ARG A 163 -21.23 -29.36 -12.88
CA ARG A 163 -20.92 -29.43 -11.44
C ARG A 163 -19.43 -29.56 -11.15
N GLU A 164 -18.75 -30.51 -11.79
CA GLU A 164 -17.30 -30.68 -11.66
C GLU A 164 -16.54 -29.41 -12.08
N LEU A 165 -17.00 -28.75 -13.14
CA LEU A 165 -16.40 -27.53 -13.66
C LEU A 165 -16.55 -26.36 -12.67
N VAL A 166 -17.71 -26.23 -12.04
CA VAL A 166 -17.95 -25.21 -10.99
C VAL A 166 -17.04 -25.46 -9.78
N GLU A 167 -16.98 -26.69 -9.28
CA GLU A 167 -16.18 -27.02 -8.09
C GLU A 167 -14.67 -26.86 -8.36
N THR A 168 -14.20 -27.34 -9.52
CA THR A 168 -12.79 -27.19 -9.93
C THR A 168 -12.45 -25.73 -10.18
N GLY A 169 -13.35 -24.97 -10.82
CA GLY A 169 -13.19 -23.53 -11.02
C GLY A 169 -13.11 -22.78 -9.69
N LEU A 170 -13.94 -23.14 -8.72
CA LEU A 170 -13.96 -22.55 -7.38
C LEU A 170 -12.70 -22.89 -6.58
N PHE A 171 -12.20 -24.12 -6.70
CA PHE A 171 -10.90 -24.53 -6.15
C PHE A 171 -9.76 -23.68 -6.71
N VAL A 172 -9.66 -23.57 -8.04
CA VAL A 172 -8.59 -22.79 -8.69
C VAL A 172 -8.71 -21.30 -8.34
N LEU A 173 -9.93 -20.75 -8.35
CA LEU A 173 -10.19 -19.35 -8.02
C LEU A 173 -9.75 -19.00 -6.59
N THR A 174 -10.13 -19.84 -5.62
CA THR A 174 -9.82 -19.60 -4.21
C THR A 174 -8.33 -19.83 -3.90
N ALA A 175 -7.75 -20.91 -4.43
CA ALA A 175 -6.33 -21.20 -4.28
C ALA A 175 -5.46 -20.09 -4.89
N ALA A 176 -5.70 -19.74 -6.16
CA ALA A 176 -4.89 -18.76 -6.88
C ALA A 176 -5.16 -17.33 -6.42
N GLY A 177 -6.42 -16.97 -6.18
CA GLY A 177 -6.80 -15.66 -5.65
C GLY A 177 -6.21 -15.44 -4.25
N GLY A 178 -6.32 -16.43 -3.38
CA GLY A 178 -5.71 -16.39 -2.05
C GLY A 178 -4.18 -16.33 -2.10
N ALA A 179 -3.54 -17.11 -2.96
CA ALA A 179 -2.09 -17.08 -3.17
C ALA A 179 -1.63 -15.71 -3.66
N PHE A 180 -2.36 -15.10 -4.59
CA PHE A 180 -2.10 -13.76 -5.08
C PHE A 180 -2.24 -12.71 -3.98
N ILE A 181 -3.32 -12.75 -3.19
CA ILE A 181 -3.51 -11.86 -2.04
C ILE A 181 -2.36 -12.02 -1.03
N GLY A 182 -1.99 -13.26 -0.73
CA GLY A 182 -0.84 -13.57 0.13
C GLY A 182 0.44 -12.96 -0.43
N ALA A 183 0.75 -13.17 -1.70
CA ALA A 183 1.92 -12.62 -2.37
C ALA A 183 1.95 -11.08 -2.33
N VAL A 184 0.81 -10.41 -2.46
CA VAL A 184 0.70 -8.95 -2.33
C VAL A 184 0.87 -8.49 -0.88
N LEU A 185 0.30 -9.22 0.08
CA LEU A 185 0.36 -8.89 1.50
C LEU A 185 1.79 -9.04 2.06
N PHE A 186 2.42 -10.19 1.82
CA PHE A 186 3.85 -10.43 2.09
C PHE A 186 4.75 -9.60 1.17
N GLY A 187 4.22 -9.16 0.04
CA GLY A 187 4.79 -8.15 -0.86
C GLY A 187 5.17 -6.85 -0.15
N ARG A 188 4.28 -6.39 0.72
CA ARG A 188 4.35 -5.08 1.40
C ARG A 188 4.97 -5.13 2.79
N ALA A 189 5.04 -6.30 3.39
CA ALA A 189 5.74 -6.52 4.64
C ALA A 189 7.11 -7.13 4.33
N PRO A 190 8.21 -6.35 4.28
CA PRO A 190 9.55 -6.94 4.28
C PRO A 190 9.70 -7.72 5.58
N THR A 191 9.57 -9.04 5.51
CA THR A 191 9.71 -9.89 6.68
C THR A 191 11.18 -9.91 7.07
N MET A 192 11.48 -9.64 8.34
CA MET A 192 12.87 -9.66 8.87
C MET A 192 13.56 -11.04 8.74
N ARG A 193 12.82 -12.08 8.33
CA ARG A 193 13.34 -13.45 8.10
C ARG A 193 14.02 -13.66 6.75
N ASP A 194 13.85 -12.76 5.77
CA ASP A 194 14.51 -12.87 4.46
C ASP A 194 16.03 -12.51 4.49
N GLN A 195 16.65 -12.46 5.68
CA GLN A 195 18.06 -12.11 5.89
C GLN A 195 18.94 -13.26 6.42
N ALA A 196 18.50 -14.51 6.35
CA ALA A 196 19.38 -15.64 6.62
C ALA A 196 19.92 -16.22 5.29
N PRO A 197 21.23 -16.05 4.98
CA PRO A 197 21.88 -16.69 3.84
C PRO A 197 21.99 -18.21 4.00
#